data_AF-A0A255T2G5-F1
#
_entry.id   AF-A0A255T2G5-F1
#
_cell.length_a   1.000
_cell.length_b   1.000
_cell.length_c   1.000
_cell.angle_alpha   90.00
_cell.angle_beta   90.00
_cell.angle_gamma   90.00
#
_symmetry.space_group_name_H-M   'P 1'
#
loop_
_entity.id
_entity.type
_entity.pdbx_description
1 polymer ?
#
loop_
_entity_poly.entity_id
_entity_poly.type
_entity_poly.pdbx_seq_one_letter_code
_entity_poly.pdbx_strand_id
1 'polypeptide(L)'
;MKKILFSMLVTFVALLDADAHAVSHAELKLKEIEAGQKEITLRKKPTYLSGAIIPSWTDNWFISVSGGASSFIGSPLGCDDLFGRIKPALQISLGKWHTPSVGNRLVFQGFEWESGALTNQRYHHYHADLLVNLMPSIAKGNKECRWDIIPFVGVGLIDNRDAGRNPFAFNYGVQGRFHIADGFHITAEIGNATTFKDADGLGSTREIGDHLLTLSAGVSWTFGKNRGWKKVIDARPYVILNERLEAAAYEQEKENERLVKKNEAKDRLIAELRKILEIEGLLDKYAGCFERVDDHGNTSAGGYTMNDYSGLNSLRKRLRDGKNTRNENDNQSDKIASWNGNGSTAEVGSDGNKNSYADDAINGNAALGAPIYFFFELGTDNLVEESQLVNIDEIARIAKKYNLRIEITGAADKATGTEMINSNLGSQRAAFIAGCLKERGVLENNIKKISRGGIDDYTPGKANRNTIVRLFLP
;
A
#
# COMPACT_ATOMS: atom_id res chain seq x y z
N MET A 1 -18.39 44.65 -38.89
CA MET A 1 -18.14 44.39 -37.44
C MET A 1 -18.30 42.93 -37.03
N LYS A 2 -19.32 42.16 -37.48
CA LYS A 2 -19.52 40.74 -37.11
C LYS A 2 -18.37 39.77 -37.47
N LYS A 3 -17.67 39.97 -38.60
CA LYS A 3 -16.55 39.09 -39.02
C LYS A 3 -15.26 39.26 -38.17
N ILE A 4 -15.03 40.45 -37.63
CA ILE A 4 -13.84 40.76 -36.80
C ILE A 4 -14.03 40.20 -35.39
N LEU A 5 -15.25 40.30 -34.83
CA LEU A 5 -15.62 39.67 -33.56
C LEU A 5 -15.56 38.14 -33.62
N PHE A 6 -15.97 37.52 -34.73
CA PHE A 6 -15.86 36.07 -34.93
C PHE A 6 -14.39 35.62 -35.04
N SER A 7 -13.55 36.36 -35.76
CA SER A 7 -12.11 36.10 -35.84
C SER A 7 -11.42 36.22 -34.47
N MET A 8 -11.77 37.22 -33.68
CA MET A 8 -11.23 37.40 -32.33
C MET A 8 -11.69 36.32 -31.35
N LEU A 9 -12.96 35.89 -31.44
CA LEU A 9 -13.49 34.79 -30.64
C LEU A 9 -12.81 33.46 -30.97
N VAL A 10 -12.57 33.18 -32.26
CA VAL A 10 -11.89 31.95 -32.71
C VAL A 10 -10.42 31.95 -32.27
N THR A 11 -9.72 33.09 -32.31
CA THR A 11 -8.35 33.19 -31.79
C THR A 11 -8.30 33.07 -30.26
N PHE A 12 -9.32 33.57 -29.55
CA PHE A 12 -9.38 33.49 -28.09
C PHE A 12 -9.69 32.06 -27.61
N VAL A 13 -10.57 31.34 -28.32
CA VAL A 13 -10.83 29.91 -28.06
C VAL A 13 -9.61 29.06 -28.38
N ALA A 14 -8.88 29.34 -29.47
CA ALA A 14 -7.65 28.62 -29.79
C ALA A 14 -6.51 28.87 -28.80
N LEU A 15 -6.42 30.07 -28.22
CA LEU A 15 -5.47 30.38 -27.14
C LEU A 15 -5.84 29.67 -25.83
N LEU A 16 -7.12 29.61 -25.47
CA LEU A 16 -7.60 28.89 -24.29
C LEU A 16 -7.43 27.36 -24.40
N ASP A 17 -7.66 26.78 -25.58
CA ASP A 17 -7.42 25.35 -25.83
C ASP A 17 -5.93 25.00 -25.81
N ALA A 18 -5.06 25.87 -26.33
CA ALA A 18 -3.61 25.67 -26.29
C ALA A 18 -3.06 25.73 -24.85
N ASP A 19 -3.57 26.65 -24.02
CA ASP A 19 -3.19 26.78 -22.61
C ASP A 19 -3.74 25.63 -21.75
N ALA A 20 -4.99 25.20 -21.97
CA ALA A 20 -5.55 24.03 -21.29
C ALA A 20 -4.78 22.73 -21.62
N HIS A 21 -4.36 22.58 -22.88
CA HIS A 21 -3.51 21.46 -23.30
C HIS A 21 -2.11 21.49 -22.68
N ALA A 22 -1.51 22.68 -22.52
CA ALA A 22 -0.19 22.82 -21.90
C ALA A 22 -0.22 22.49 -20.39
N VAL A 23 -1.26 22.93 -19.67
CA VAL A 23 -1.46 22.63 -18.24
C VAL A 23 -1.69 21.13 -18.02
N SER A 24 -2.55 20.49 -18.84
CA SER A 24 -2.80 19.04 -18.77
C SER A 24 -1.54 18.20 -19.00
N HIS A 25 -0.66 18.63 -19.91
CA HIS A 25 0.59 17.92 -20.19
C HIS A 25 1.62 18.06 -19.06
N ALA A 26 1.69 19.23 -18.42
CA ALA A 26 2.57 19.46 -17.28
C ALA A 26 2.14 18.65 -16.04
N GLU A 27 0.84 18.59 -15.76
CA GLU A 27 0.30 17.78 -14.66
C GLU A 27 0.52 16.27 -14.86
N LEU A 28 0.38 15.78 -16.10
CA LEU A 28 0.70 14.38 -16.44
C LEU A 28 2.18 14.05 -16.20
N LYS A 29 3.08 14.95 -16.61
CA LYS A 29 4.52 14.78 -16.38
C LYS A 29 4.89 14.83 -14.89
N LEU A 30 4.23 15.68 -14.11
CA LEU A 30 4.43 15.73 -12.65
C LEU A 30 4.00 14.43 -11.97
N LYS A 31 2.85 13.86 -12.36
CA LYS A 31 2.39 12.55 -11.87
C LYS A 31 3.33 11.42 -12.25
N GLU A 32 3.89 11.45 -13.46
CA GLU A 32 4.88 10.46 -13.91
C GLU A 32 6.16 10.51 -13.06
N ILE A 33 6.65 11.70 -12.75
CA ILE A 33 7.81 11.92 -11.87
C ILE A 33 7.52 11.47 -10.43
N GLU A 34 6.35 11.82 -9.87
CA GLU A 34 5.94 11.39 -8.53
C GLU A 34 5.79 9.87 -8.43
N ALA A 35 5.27 9.22 -9.48
CA ALA A 35 5.16 7.76 -9.55
C ALA A 35 6.55 7.10 -9.57
N GLY A 36 7.49 7.64 -10.36
CA GLY A 36 8.89 7.21 -10.37
C GLY A 36 9.57 7.35 -9.01
N GLN A 37 9.38 8.49 -8.33
CA GLN A 37 9.93 8.72 -6.99
C GLN A 37 9.36 7.77 -5.93
N LYS A 38 8.06 7.47 -6.00
CA LYS A 38 7.42 6.48 -5.11
C LYS A 38 7.97 5.07 -5.34
N GLU A 39 8.21 4.67 -6.59
CA GLU A 39 8.77 3.34 -6.91
C GLU A 39 10.21 3.18 -6.37
N ILE A 40 11.03 4.22 -6.49
CA ILE A 40 12.41 4.26 -5.94
C ILE A 40 12.38 4.15 -4.41
N THR A 41 11.44 4.85 -3.76
CA THR A 41 11.33 4.88 -2.29
C THR A 41 10.82 3.56 -1.72
N LEU A 42 9.88 2.90 -2.41
CA LEU A 42 9.31 1.62 -2.01
C LEU A 42 10.34 0.47 -2.00
N ARG A 43 11.36 0.52 -2.86
CA ARG A 43 12.36 -0.55 -3.04
C ARG A 43 13.61 -0.45 -2.13
N LYS A 44 13.61 0.39 -1.09
CA LYS A 44 14.76 0.52 -0.16
C LYS A 44 15.10 -0.72 0.66
N LYS A 45 14.25 -1.75 0.71
CA LYS A 45 14.56 -2.99 1.45
C LYS A 45 15.60 -3.83 0.70
N PRO A 46 16.71 -4.26 1.35
CA PRO A 46 17.71 -5.13 0.73
C PRO A 46 17.07 -6.42 0.21
N THR A 47 17.23 -6.66 -1.10
CA THR A 47 16.92 -7.98 -1.68
C THR A 47 18.09 -8.92 -1.38
N TYR A 48 17.80 -10.15 -1.00
CA TYR A 48 18.83 -11.15 -0.64
C TYR A 48 18.85 -12.29 -1.64
N LEU A 49 20.05 -12.81 -1.93
CA LEU A 49 20.22 -14.01 -2.73
C LEU A 49 19.65 -15.23 -2.00
N SER A 50 18.87 -16.03 -2.71
CA SER A 50 18.34 -17.29 -2.20
C SER A 50 19.48 -18.30 -2.01
N GLY A 51 19.64 -18.81 -0.79
CA GLY A 51 20.61 -19.87 -0.46
C GLY A 51 22.05 -19.42 -0.21
N ALA A 52 22.39 -18.14 -0.42
CA ALA A 52 23.73 -17.62 -0.17
C ALA A 52 23.85 -17.05 1.25
N ILE A 53 24.69 -17.67 2.08
CA ILE A 53 24.87 -17.36 3.49
C ILE A 53 26.35 -17.17 3.77
N ILE A 54 26.69 -16.15 4.55
CA ILE A 54 28.07 -15.89 4.94
C ILE A 54 28.38 -16.75 6.18
N PRO A 55 29.31 -17.73 6.08
CA PRO A 55 29.68 -18.56 7.22
C PRO A 55 30.38 -17.72 8.28
N SER A 56 30.02 -17.91 9.54
CA SER A 56 30.62 -17.20 10.67
C SER A 56 31.00 -18.19 11.77
N TRP A 57 32.24 -18.08 12.23
CA TRP A 57 32.80 -18.96 13.26
C TRP A 57 32.29 -18.63 14.67
N THR A 58 31.96 -17.36 14.92
CA THR A 58 31.52 -16.86 16.24
C THR A 58 30.00 -16.91 16.45
N ASP A 59 29.22 -17.20 15.42
CA ASP A 59 27.77 -17.06 15.45
C ASP A 59 27.06 -18.43 15.53
N ASN A 60 25.81 -18.42 16.01
CA ASN A 60 24.89 -19.56 16.04
C ASN A 60 25.38 -20.79 16.82
N TRP A 61 26.08 -20.55 17.93
CA TRP A 61 26.35 -21.58 18.92
C TRP A 61 25.11 -21.80 19.79
N PHE A 62 24.90 -23.01 20.27
CA PHE A 62 23.80 -23.29 21.19
C PHE A 62 24.23 -24.26 22.28
N ILE A 63 23.62 -24.09 23.44
CA ILE A 63 23.70 -25.01 24.56
C ILE A 63 22.30 -25.57 24.79
N SER A 64 22.19 -26.86 25.14
CA SER A 64 20.93 -27.44 25.56
C SER A 64 21.11 -28.27 26.82
N VAL A 65 20.07 -28.27 27.64
CA VAL A 65 19.94 -29.14 28.81
C VAL A 65 18.59 -29.83 28.70
N SER A 66 18.57 -31.15 28.76
CA SER A 66 17.37 -31.96 28.56
C SER A 66 17.33 -33.09 29.57
N GLY A 67 16.16 -33.31 30.17
CA GLY A 67 15.89 -34.41 31.09
C GLY A 67 14.91 -35.37 30.45
N GLY A 68 15.07 -36.67 30.72
CA GLY A 68 14.30 -37.68 30.02
C GLY A 68 14.30 -39.03 30.70
N ALA A 69 13.81 -40.00 29.95
CA ALA A 69 13.77 -41.41 30.28
C ALA A 69 14.58 -42.18 29.24
N SER A 70 15.48 -43.06 29.69
CA SER A 70 16.18 -44.01 28.83
C SER A 70 15.83 -45.45 29.21
N SER A 71 15.66 -46.32 28.22
CA SER A 71 15.45 -47.75 28.39
C SER A 71 16.50 -48.51 27.58
N PHE A 72 17.21 -49.42 28.23
CA PHE A 72 18.24 -50.26 27.62
C PHE A 72 17.67 -51.63 27.28
N ILE A 73 17.88 -52.05 26.04
CA ILE A 73 17.42 -53.30 25.47
C ILE A 73 18.67 -54.10 25.10
N GLY A 74 19.09 -54.98 26.01
CA GLY A 74 20.25 -55.86 25.83
C GLY A 74 19.88 -57.23 25.23
N SER A 75 20.88 -57.90 24.66
CA SER A 75 20.79 -59.28 24.19
C SER A 75 21.65 -60.23 25.07
N PRO A 76 21.06 -61.13 25.89
CA PRO A 76 19.69 -61.62 25.84
C PRO A 76 18.68 -60.72 26.55
N LEU A 77 17.44 -60.69 26.02
CA LEU A 77 16.34 -60.03 26.68
C LEU A 77 16.02 -60.77 27.99
N GLY A 78 16.35 -60.18 29.14
CA GLY A 78 15.80 -60.60 30.43
C GLY A 78 14.26 -60.56 30.44
N CYS A 79 13.61 -61.16 31.44
CA CYS A 79 12.15 -61.36 31.49
C CYS A 79 11.29 -60.10 31.70
N ASP A 80 11.89 -58.90 31.73
CA ASP A 80 11.17 -57.65 32.00
C ASP A 80 10.93 -56.82 30.73
N ASP A 81 9.76 -56.18 30.67
CA ASP A 81 9.28 -55.41 29.51
C ASP A 81 10.00 -54.04 29.37
N LEU A 82 9.94 -53.44 28.17
CA LEU A 82 10.57 -52.15 27.83
C LEU A 82 10.31 -51.03 28.86
N PHE A 83 9.12 -51.02 29.45
CA PHE A 83 8.66 -50.01 30.41
C PHE A 83 9.16 -50.27 31.85
N GLY A 84 9.50 -51.52 32.19
CA GLY A 84 10.08 -51.87 33.50
C GLY A 84 11.52 -51.35 33.68
N ARG A 85 12.22 -51.12 32.56
CA ARG A 85 13.63 -50.74 32.50
C ARG A 85 13.87 -49.24 32.34
N ILE A 86 12.82 -48.42 32.47
CA ILE A 86 12.92 -46.97 32.30
C ILE A 86 13.70 -46.37 33.47
N LYS A 87 14.80 -45.70 33.16
CA LYS A 87 15.58 -44.90 34.12
C LYS A 87 15.61 -43.44 33.71
N PRO A 88 15.71 -42.51 34.68
CA PRO A 88 15.91 -41.11 34.37
C PRO A 88 17.27 -40.89 33.69
N ALA A 89 17.29 -40.06 32.66
CA ALA A 89 18.48 -39.67 31.93
C ALA A 89 18.58 -38.13 31.87
N LEU A 90 19.80 -37.62 31.94
CA LEU A 90 20.12 -36.21 31.70
C LEU A 90 21.04 -36.11 30.48
N GLN A 91 20.75 -35.14 29.63
CA GLN A 91 21.51 -34.82 28.43
C GLN A 91 21.92 -33.34 28.48
N ILE A 92 23.21 -33.09 28.29
CA ILE A 92 23.77 -31.74 28.12
C ILE A 92 24.41 -31.72 26.74
N SER A 93 24.04 -30.75 25.90
CA SER A 93 24.64 -30.60 24.59
C SER A 93 25.22 -29.22 24.35
N LEU A 94 26.30 -29.19 23.59
CA LEU A 94 26.90 -27.99 23.02
C LEU A 94 27.01 -28.21 21.51
N GLY A 95 26.42 -27.30 20.74
CA GLY A 95 26.43 -27.41 19.29
C GLY A 95 26.59 -26.09 18.58
N LYS A 96 26.74 -26.19 17.28
CA LYS A 96 26.85 -25.06 16.38
C LYS A 96 26.03 -25.32 15.14
N TRP A 97 25.29 -24.32 14.70
CA TRP A 97 24.71 -24.33 13.37
C TRP A 97 25.72 -23.73 12.38
N HIS A 98 26.00 -24.45 11.30
CA HIS A 98 26.84 -23.98 10.19
C HIS A 98 26.03 -23.30 9.10
N THR A 99 24.82 -23.79 8.88
CA THR A 99 23.81 -23.20 7.98
C THR A 99 22.44 -23.30 8.67
N PRO A 100 21.38 -22.62 8.18
CA PRO A 100 20.03 -22.75 8.74
C PRO A 100 19.52 -24.19 8.74
N SER A 101 20.05 -25.02 7.84
CA SER A 101 19.65 -26.40 7.62
C SER A 101 20.62 -27.43 8.22
N VAL A 102 21.87 -27.08 8.50
CA VAL A 102 22.90 -28.05 8.95
C VAL A 102 23.63 -27.54 10.17
N GLY A 103 23.71 -28.38 11.19
CA GLY A 103 24.46 -28.11 12.42
C GLY A 103 25.11 -29.38 12.95
N ASN A 104 25.97 -29.21 13.94
CA ASN A 104 26.62 -30.29 14.66
C ASN A 104 26.45 -30.07 16.17
N ARG A 105 26.39 -31.15 16.94
CA ARG A 105 26.36 -31.09 18.40
C ARG A 105 27.24 -32.15 19.02
N LEU A 106 27.81 -31.81 20.17
CA LEU A 106 28.40 -32.75 21.12
C LEU A 106 27.43 -32.89 22.28
N VAL A 107 27.17 -34.12 22.69
CA VAL A 107 26.19 -34.44 23.72
C VAL A 107 26.85 -35.35 24.74
N PHE A 108 26.63 -35.02 25.99
CA PHE A 108 26.89 -35.87 27.13
C PHE A 108 25.55 -36.34 27.68
N GLN A 109 25.35 -37.65 27.74
CA GLN A 109 24.18 -38.29 28.33
C GLN A 109 24.61 -39.19 29.49
N GLY A 110 23.85 -39.19 30.58
CA GLY A 110 24.05 -40.17 31.65
C GLY A 110 22.94 -40.22 32.67
N PHE A 111 22.99 -41.27 33.47
CA PHE A 111 22.99 -41.27 34.95
C PHE A 111 23.19 -42.72 35.41
N GLU A 112 22.14 -43.54 35.33
CA GLU A 112 22.19 -44.99 35.52
C GLU A 112 21.25 -45.65 34.49
N TRP A 113 21.55 -46.85 34.04
CA TRP A 113 20.67 -47.69 33.21
C TRP A 113 20.44 -49.05 33.86
N GLU A 114 19.51 -49.83 33.34
CA GLU A 114 19.24 -51.20 33.79
C GLU A 114 19.74 -52.20 32.76
N SER A 115 20.65 -53.08 33.15
CA SER A 115 21.28 -54.08 32.27
C SER A 115 20.29 -55.17 31.83
N GLY A 116 20.68 -56.03 30.87
CA GLY A 116 19.90 -57.20 30.49
C GLY A 116 19.60 -58.18 31.65
N ALA A 117 20.38 -58.12 32.74
CA ALA A 117 20.22 -58.89 33.97
C ALA A 117 19.49 -58.14 35.11
N LEU A 118 18.83 -57.00 34.82
CA LEU A 118 18.07 -56.19 35.78
C LEU A 118 18.93 -55.61 36.93
N THR A 119 20.20 -55.33 36.65
CA THR A 119 21.10 -54.65 37.58
C THR A 119 21.27 -53.18 37.17
N ASN A 120 21.10 -52.25 38.11
CA ASN A 120 21.46 -50.86 37.88
C ASN A 120 22.96 -50.76 37.61
N GLN A 121 23.33 -50.10 36.51
CA GLN A 121 24.72 -49.81 36.15
C GLN A 121 24.86 -48.33 35.77
N ARG A 122 25.99 -47.72 36.12
CA ARG A 122 26.32 -46.34 35.80
C ARG A 122 26.98 -46.26 34.43
N TYR A 123 26.41 -45.44 33.57
CA TYR A 123 26.93 -45.21 32.23
C TYR A 123 27.12 -43.72 31.94
N HIS A 124 28.11 -43.44 31.11
CA HIS A 124 28.32 -42.14 30.48
C HIS A 124 28.36 -42.33 28.98
N HIS A 125 27.49 -41.63 28.27
CA HIS A 125 27.42 -41.69 26.82
C HIS A 125 27.87 -40.35 26.24
N TYR A 126 28.98 -40.39 25.50
CA TYR A 126 29.53 -39.23 24.81
C TYR A 126 29.29 -39.40 23.33
N HIS A 127 28.55 -38.49 22.70
CA HIS A 127 28.27 -38.59 21.28
C HIS A 127 28.36 -37.27 20.53
N ALA A 128 28.67 -37.39 19.24
CA ALA A 128 28.70 -36.30 18.28
C ALA A 128 27.64 -36.56 17.22
N ASP A 129 26.71 -35.62 17.05
CA ASP A 129 25.61 -35.75 16.11
C ASP A 129 25.66 -34.66 15.03
N LEU A 130 25.33 -35.05 13.82
CA LEU A 130 25.01 -34.17 12.69
C LEU A 130 23.50 -33.92 12.69
N LEU A 131 23.12 -32.65 12.67
CA LEU A 131 21.75 -32.16 12.72
C LEU A 131 21.34 -31.63 11.36
N VAL A 132 20.17 -32.04 10.86
CA VAL A 132 19.60 -31.53 9.61
C VAL A 132 18.23 -30.93 9.89
N ASN A 133 18.12 -29.60 9.84
CA ASN A 133 16.83 -28.92 9.94
C ASN A 133 16.13 -28.91 8.57
N LEU A 134 14.99 -29.59 8.49
CA LEU A 134 14.20 -29.72 7.27
C LEU A 134 13.26 -28.53 7.02
N MET A 135 12.93 -27.75 8.06
CA MET A 135 11.91 -26.71 7.96
C MET A 135 12.29 -25.52 7.06
N PRO A 136 13.54 -25.02 7.00
CA PRO A 136 13.91 -23.93 6.10
C PRO A 136 13.64 -24.22 4.61
N SER A 137 13.70 -25.49 4.20
CA SER A 137 13.46 -25.92 2.82
C SER A 137 11.98 -26.11 2.50
N ILE A 138 11.18 -26.51 3.50
CA ILE A 138 9.75 -26.81 3.37
C ILE A 138 8.91 -25.54 3.55
N ALA A 139 9.30 -24.66 4.48
CA ALA A 139 8.67 -23.37 4.72
C ALA A 139 9.08 -22.35 3.65
N LYS A 140 8.69 -22.57 2.39
CA LYS A 140 8.79 -21.60 1.30
C LYS A 140 7.76 -20.45 1.47
N GLY A 141 7.84 -19.72 2.57
CA GLY A 141 6.88 -18.66 2.87
C GLY A 141 7.37 -17.65 3.90
N ASN A 142 6.83 -16.43 3.83
CA ASN A 142 7.19 -15.28 4.67
C ASN A 142 6.66 -15.37 6.12
N LYS A 143 6.29 -16.58 6.58
CA LYS A 143 5.84 -16.86 7.95
C LYS A 143 6.91 -17.70 8.63
N GLU A 144 7.52 -17.14 9.67
CA GLU A 144 8.47 -17.87 10.51
C GLU A 144 7.76 -19.07 11.15
N CYS A 145 8.17 -20.29 10.79
CA CYS A 145 7.67 -21.49 11.41
C CYS A 145 8.08 -21.50 12.89
N ARG A 146 7.10 -21.63 13.79
CA ARG A 146 7.35 -21.64 15.25
C ARG A 146 7.99 -22.94 15.73
N TRP A 147 8.04 -23.98 14.89
CA TRP A 147 8.60 -25.28 15.21
C TRP A 147 9.55 -25.76 14.11
N ASP A 148 10.60 -26.48 14.50
CA ASP A 148 11.52 -27.21 13.63
C ASP A 148 11.42 -28.72 13.88
N ILE A 149 11.62 -29.51 12.83
CA ILE A 149 11.91 -30.95 12.94
C ILE A 149 13.32 -31.16 12.44
N ILE A 150 14.14 -31.74 13.31
CA ILE A 150 15.57 -31.91 13.14
C ILE A 150 15.88 -33.40 13.31
N PRO A 151 15.82 -34.21 12.23
CA PRO A 151 16.48 -35.50 12.23
C PRO A 151 17.98 -35.33 12.51
N PHE A 152 18.54 -36.29 13.25
CA PHE A 152 19.96 -36.33 13.55
C PHE A 152 20.52 -37.74 13.43
N VAL A 153 21.80 -37.79 13.08
CA VAL A 153 22.58 -39.03 13.03
C VAL A 153 23.94 -38.74 13.64
N GLY A 154 24.49 -39.69 14.38
CA GLY A 154 25.73 -39.47 15.11
C GLY A 154 26.40 -40.74 15.53
N VAL A 155 27.54 -40.54 16.17
CA VAL A 155 28.41 -41.60 16.67
C VAL A 155 28.88 -41.25 18.07
N GLY A 156 29.07 -42.26 18.90
CA GLY A 156 29.47 -42.05 20.28
C GLY A 156 30.15 -43.24 20.92
N LEU A 157 30.58 -43.04 22.15
CA LEU A 157 31.16 -44.04 23.02
C LEU A 157 30.35 -44.08 24.32
N ILE A 158 29.94 -45.28 24.70
CA ILE A 158 29.32 -45.53 26.01
C ILE A 158 30.43 -46.03 26.92
N ASP A 159 30.72 -45.32 28.00
CA ASP A 159 31.58 -45.75 29.09
C ASP A 159 30.69 -46.36 30.19
N ASN A 160 30.69 -47.69 30.29
CA ASN A 160 30.01 -48.43 31.34
C ASN A 160 31.02 -48.71 32.46
N ARG A 161 30.92 -47.93 33.54
CA ARG A 161 31.88 -47.98 34.66
C ARG A 161 31.79 -49.25 35.49
N ASP A 162 30.60 -49.83 35.57
CA ASP A 162 30.38 -51.02 36.40
C ASP A 162 30.76 -52.31 35.67
N ALA A 163 30.60 -52.35 34.34
CA ALA A 163 31.06 -53.47 33.51
C ALA A 163 32.51 -53.33 33.02
N GLY A 164 33.12 -52.14 33.14
CA GLY A 164 34.47 -51.85 32.64
C GLY A 164 34.59 -51.91 31.11
N ARG A 165 33.51 -51.57 30.39
CA ARG A 165 33.39 -51.71 28.93
C ARG A 165 33.11 -50.36 28.29
N ASN A 166 33.76 -50.13 27.14
CA ASN A 166 33.67 -48.88 26.37
C ASN A 166 33.20 -49.12 24.92
N PRO A 167 32.00 -49.66 24.69
CA PRO A 167 31.56 -49.95 23.33
C PRO A 167 31.26 -48.68 22.54
N PHE A 168 31.46 -48.79 21.22
CA PHE A 168 31.05 -47.77 20.27
C PHE A 168 29.55 -47.86 19.99
N ALA A 169 28.91 -46.71 19.75
CA ALA A 169 27.48 -46.60 19.53
C ALA A 169 27.15 -45.69 18.34
N PHE A 170 26.15 -46.10 17.56
CA PHE A 170 25.56 -45.30 16.49
C PHE A 170 24.26 -44.67 16.99
N ASN A 171 24.16 -43.34 16.93
CA ASN A 171 23.00 -42.60 17.39
C ASN A 171 22.17 -42.14 16.20
N TYR A 172 20.85 -42.24 16.32
CA TYR A 172 19.92 -41.69 15.35
C TYR A 172 18.61 -41.35 16.03
N GLY A 173 17.97 -40.28 15.55
CA GLY A 173 16.73 -39.83 16.16
C GLY A 173 16.17 -38.60 15.49
N VAL A 174 15.12 -38.06 16.12
CA VAL A 174 14.45 -36.85 15.66
C VAL A 174 14.23 -35.94 16.86
N GLN A 175 14.62 -34.68 16.69
CA GLN A 175 14.39 -33.62 17.65
C GLN A 175 13.36 -32.63 17.10
N GLY A 176 12.30 -32.39 17.86
CA GLY A 176 11.39 -31.27 17.68
C GLY A 176 11.89 -30.06 18.48
N ARG A 177 11.95 -28.89 17.85
CA ARG A 177 12.35 -27.63 18.51
C ARG A 177 11.27 -26.59 18.37
N PHE A 178 10.82 -25.99 19.47
CA PHE A 178 9.79 -24.95 19.50
C PHE A 178 10.38 -23.60 19.90
N HIS A 179 10.09 -22.56 19.12
CA HIS A 179 10.58 -21.20 19.31
C HIS A 179 9.67 -20.41 20.25
N ILE A 180 10.19 -20.09 21.44
CA ILE A 180 9.51 -19.24 22.42
C ILE A 180 9.91 -17.79 22.23
N ALA A 181 11.21 -17.51 22.23
CA ALA A 181 11.78 -16.18 22.11
C ALA A 181 13.08 -16.21 21.31
N ASP A 182 13.61 -15.04 20.96
CA ASP A 182 14.83 -14.90 20.17
C ASP A 182 16.05 -15.52 20.89
N GLY A 183 16.43 -16.71 20.45
CA GLY A 183 17.53 -17.50 21.01
C GLY A 183 17.13 -18.38 22.19
N PHE A 184 15.84 -18.52 22.52
CA PHE A 184 15.35 -19.47 23.51
C PHE A 184 14.32 -20.43 22.92
N HIS A 185 14.62 -21.72 23.06
CA HIS A 185 13.87 -22.80 22.44
C HIS A 185 13.56 -23.91 23.44
N ILE A 186 12.39 -24.53 23.31
CA ILE A 186 12.09 -25.81 23.96
C ILE A 186 12.40 -26.92 22.98
N THR A 187 13.00 -28.00 23.45
CA THR A 187 13.35 -29.18 22.64
C THR A 187 12.67 -30.42 23.20
N ALA A 188 12.17 -31.26 22.30
CA ALA A 188 11.71 -32.61 22.60
C ALA A 188 12.43 -33.57 21.65
N GLU A 189 13.00 -34.64 22.17
CA GLU A 189 13.85 -35.54 21.42
C GLU A 189 13.48 -36.99 21.67
N ILE A 190 13.40 -37.75 20.59
CA ILE A 190 13.33 -39.21 20.60
C ILE A 190 14.53 -39.74 19.83
N GLY A 191 15.37 -40.52 20.49
CA GLY A 191 16.62 -41.03 19.92
C GLY A 191 16.88 -42.48 20.33
N ASN A 192 17.64 -43.19 19.52
CA ASN A 192 18.11 -44.53 19.81
C ASN A 192 19.62 -44.60 19.56
N ALA A 193 20.35 -45.22 20.48
CA ALA A 193 21.76 -45.57 20.31
C ALA A 193 21.88 -47.09 20.13
N THR A 194 22.41 -47.54 18.99
CA THR A 194 22.68 -48.94 18.73
C THR A 194 24.15 -49.25 19.00
N THR A 195 24.42 -50.26 19.81
CA THR A 195 25.76 -50.64 20.26
C THR A 195 25.99 -52.16 20.16
N PHE A 196 27.22 -52.58 20.44
CA PHE A 196 27.61 -53.98 20.45
C PHE A 196 26.99 -54.69 21.65
N LYS A 197 26.70 -55.99 21.50
CA LYS A 197 26.02 -56.80 22.53
C LYS A 197 26.78 -56.92 23.85
N ASP A 198 28.06 -56.55 23.89
CA ASP A 198 28.90 -56.57 25.10
C ASP A 198 28.84 -55.29 25.94
N ALA A 199 27.88 -54.40 25.66
CA ALA A 199 27.79 -53.10 26.29
C ALA A 199 27.44 -53.14 27.79
N ASP A 200 26.63 -54.12 28.20
CA ASP A 200 26.28 -54.35 29.61
C ASP A 200 27.18 -55.39 30.31
N GLY A 201 28.15 -55.96 29.58
CA GLY A 201 29.06 -57.01 30.02
C GLY A 201 28.57 -58.44 29.78
N LEU A 202 27.37 -58.61 29.19
CA LEU A 202 26.82 -59.90 28.76
C LEU A 202 26.94 -60.03 27.23
N GLY A 203 26.73 -61.20 26.64
CA GLY A 203 26.70 -61.33 25.17
C GLY A 203 28.05 -61.35 24.43
N SER A 204 28.00 -61.31 23.10
CA SER A 204 29.14 -61.49 22.18
C SER A 204 29.75 -60.16 21.74
N THR A 205 31.06 -59.99 21.90
CA THR A 205 31.82 -58.76 21.59
C THR A 205 31.87 -58.35 20.11
N ARG A 206 31.36 -59.18 19.19
CA ARG A 206 31.45 -58.96 17.72
C ARG A 206 30.11 -58.78 17.02
N GLU A 207 29.02 -58.76 17.77
CA GLU A 207 27.68 -58.63 17.22
C GLU A 207 27.04 -57.32 17.70
N ILE A 208 26.40 -56.61 16.78
CA ILE A 208 25.55 -55.45 17.10
C ILE A 208 24.20 -55.99 17.56
N GLY A 209 23.62 -55.41 18.61
CA GLY A 209 22.30 -55.88 19.08
C GLY A 209 21.75 -55.23 20.33
N ASP A 210 22.53 -54.39 21.01
CA ASP A 210 22.05 -53.65 22.18
C ASP A 210 21.57 -52.27 21.75
N HIS A 211 20.43 -51.84 22.29
CA HIS A 211 19.80 -50.57 21.95
C HIS A 211 19.50 -49.75 23.19
N LEU A 212 19.78 -48.45 23.16
CA LEU A 212 19.45 -47.50 24.20
C LEU A 212 18.43 -46.49 23.64
N LEU A 213 17.16 -46.72 23.92
CA LEU A 213 16.09 -45.81 23.53
C LEU A 213 16.01 -44.68 24.56
N THR A 214 16.03 -43.43 24.09
CA THR A 214 15.95 -42.25 24.96
C THR A 214 14.85 -41.31 24.48
N LEU A 215 14.00 -40.88 25.42
CA LEU A 215 13.00 -39.84 25.24
C LEU A 215 13.33 -38.69 26.19
N SER A 216 13.61 -37.50 25.67
CA SER A 216 13.99 -36.34 26.49
C SER A 216 13.23 -35.08 26.09
N ALA A 217 13.06 -34.18 27.06
CA ALA A 217 12.53 -32.85 26.85
C ALA A 217 13.39 -31.84 27.61
N GLY A 218 13.53 -30.64 27.05
CA GLY A 218 14.46 -29.68 27.61
C GLY A 218 14.38 -28.30 26.98
N VAL A 219 15.42 -27.54 27.27
CA VAL A 219 15.58 -26.16 26.84
C VAL A 219 16.89 -25.99 26.13
N SER A 220 16.90 -25.15 25.11
CA SER A 220 18.08 -24.77 24.36
C SER A 220 18.18 -23.27 24.22
N TRP A 221 19.39 -22.76 24.46
CA TRP A 221 19.74 -21.36 24.27
C TRP A 221 20.74 -21.21 23.14
N THR A 222 20.42 -20.36 22.17
CA THR A 222 21.29 -20.00 21.05
C THR A 222 21.97 -18.66 21.33
N PHE A 223 23.30 -18.62 21.22
CA PHE A 223 24.14 -17.45 21.45
C PHE A 223 25.16 -17.23 20.32
N GLY A 224 25.62 -15.99 20.18
CA GLY A 224 26.53 -15.57 19.11
C GLY A 224 26.58 -14.05 18.99
N LYS A 225 27.63 -13.53 18.32
CA LYS A 225 27.83 -12.09 18.15
C LYS A 225 26.72 -11.47 17.28
N ASN A 226 26.28 -12.21 16.27
CA ASN A 226 25.06 -11.93 15.52
C ASN A 226 24.10 -13.11 15.72
N ARG A 227 22.86 -12.83 16.15
CA ARG A 227 21.80 -13.85 16.21
C ARG A 227 21.18 -13.96 14.81
N GLY A 228 21.34 -15.13 14.18
CA GLY A 228 20.77 -15.41 12.86
C GLY A 228 21.79 -15.42 11.72
N TRP A 229 21.27 -15.56 10.50
CA TRP A 229 22.08 -15.82 9.31
C TRP A 229 22.25 -14.55 8.48
N LYS A 230 23.49 -14.12 8.29
CA LYS A 230 23.81 -13.04 7.35
C LYS A 230 23.57 -13.52 5.92
N LYS A 231 22.46 -13.05 5.33
CA LYS A 231 22.10 -13.31 3.94
C LYS A 231 22.93 -12.40 3.03
N VAL A 232 23.38 -12.92 1.90
CA VAL A 232 24.09 -12.13 0.89
C VAL A 232 23.09 -11.22 0.17
N ILE A 233 23.42 -9.93 0.05
CA ILE A 233 22.59 -8.95 -0.66
C ILE A 233 22.67 -9.25 -2.17
N ASP A 234 21.52 -9.32 -2.84
CA ASP A 234 21.46 -9.38 -4.30
C ASP A 234 21.64 -7.97 -4.88
N ALA A 235 22.79 -7.73 -5.52
CA ALA A 235 23.11 -6.45 -6.13
C ALA A 235 22.40 -6.21 -7.47
N ARG A 236 21.97 -7.27 -8.18
CA ARG A 236 21.38 -7.17 -9.53
C ARG A 236 20.19 -6.20 -9.64
N PRO A 237 19.18 -6.25 -8.74
CA PRO A 237 18.06 -5.32 -8.83
C PRO A 237 18.48 -3.87 -8.63
N TYR A 238 19.54 -3.60 -7.86
CA TYR A 238 20.07 -2.25 -7.67
C TYR A 238 20.82 -1.75 -8.89
N VAL A 239 21.61 -2.61 -9.54
CA VAL A 239 22.31 -2.27 -10.78
C VAL A 239 21.30 -1.94 -11.89
N ILE A 240 20.28 -2.77 -12.09
CA ILE A 240 19.22 -2.53 -13.09
C ILE A 240 18.45 -1.24 -12.79
N LEU A 241 18.18 -0.97 -11.51
CA LEU A 241 17.51 0.28 -11.12
C LEU A 241 18.40 1.49 -11.43
N ASN A 242 19.70 1.42 -11.11
CA ASN A 242 20.63 2.50 -11.38
C ASN A 242 20.75 2.80 -12.88
N GLU A 243 20.85 1.76 -13.71
CA GLU A 243 20.85 1.91 -15.18
C GLU A 243 19.57 2.58 -15.70
N ARG A 244 18.40 2.22 -15.14
CA ARG A 244 17.13 2.87 -15.52
C ARG A 244 17.07 4.33 -15.10
N LEU A 245 17.60 4.67 -13.93
CA LEU A 245 17.67 6.05 -13.44
C LEU A 245 18.60 6.90 -14.30
N GLU A 246 19.74 6.35 -14.70
CA GLU A 246 20.67 7.03 -15.62
C GLU A 246 20.01 7.28 -16.99
N ALA A 247 19.31 6.29 -17.54
CA ALA A 247 18.59 6.45 -18.80
C ALA A 247 17.49 7.53 -18.72
N ALA A 248 16.71 7.54 -17.64
CA ALA A 248 15.67 8.54 -17.43
C ALA A 248 16.24 9.96 -17.23
N ALA A 249 17.34 10.08 -16.48
CA ALA A 249 18.03 11.36 -16.28
C ALA A 249 18.53 11.93 -17.61
N TYR A 250 19.11 11.09 -18.47
CA TYR A 250 19.57 11.49 -19.80
C TYR A 250 18.41 11.94 -20.72
N GLU A 251 17.28 11.22 -20.69
CA GLU A 251 16.10 11.61 -21.48
C GLU A 251 15.52 12.95 -21.01
N GLN A 252 15.48 13.17 -19.69
CA GLN A 252 15.00 14.42 -19.11
C GLN A 252 15.94 15.60 -19.42
N GLU A 253 17.26 15.38 -19.41
CA GLU A 253 18.24 16.38 -19.82
C GLU A 253 18.03 16.79 -21.29
N LYS A 254 17.81 15.81 -22.18
CA LYS A 254 17.55 16.07 -23.59
C LYS A 254 16.27 16.86 -23.84
N GLU A 255 15.18 16.56 -23.12
CA GLU A 255 13.95 17.34 -23.27
C GLU A 255 14.10 18.75 -22.67
N ASN A 256 14.84 18.91 -21.57
CA ASN A 256 15.18 20.23 -21.03
C ASN A 256 15.96 21.07 -22.04
N GLU A 257 16.99 20.52 -22.70
CA GLU A 257 17.69 21.22 -23.78
C GLU A 257 16.73 21.65 -24.91
N ARG A 258 15.79 20.77 -25.28
CA ARG A 258 14.80 21.06 -26.32
C ARG A 258 13.86 22.19 -25.89
N LEU A 259 13.43 22.20 -24.64
CA LEU A 259 12.58 23.26 -24.08
C LEU A 259 13.33 24.59 -24.00
N VAL A 260 14.60 24.59 -23.60
CA VAL A 260 15.45 25.78 -23.60
C VAL A 260 15.53 26.39 -25.01
N LYS A 261 15.83 25.57 -26.04
CA LYS A 261 15.85 26.05 -27.43
C LYS A 261 14.52 26.64 -27.90
N LYS A 262 13.38 26.05 -27.49
CA LYS A 262 12.05 26.58 -27.80
C LYS A 262 11.79 27.90 -27.09
N ASN A 263 12.19 28.03 -25.83
CA ASN A 263 12.03 29.26 -25.06
C ASN A 263 12.87 30.39 -25.68
N GLU A 264 14.13 30.13 -26.02
CA GLU A 264 14.97 31.11 -26.73
C GLU A 264 14.33 31.58 -28.04
N ALA A 265 13.72 30.67 -28.81
CA ALA A 265 13.03 31.03 -30.05
C ALA A 265 11.79 31.91 -29.80
N LYS A 266 11.00 31.59 -28.77
CA LYS A 266 9.85 32.41 -28.35
C LYS A 266 10.30 33.82 -27.92
N ASP A 267 11.42 33.92 -27.22
CA ASP A 267 11.95 35.20 -26.75
C ASP A 267 12.35 36.11 -27.89
N ARG A 268 13.00 35.53 -28.92
CA ARG A 268 13.34 36.26 -30.14
C ARG A 268 12.08 36.76 -30.84
N LEU A 269 11.05 35.92 -30.94
CA LEU A 269 9.77 36.30 -31.55
C LEU A 269 9.06 37.42 -30.78
N ILE A 270 9.05 37.33 -29.45
CA ILE A 270 8.52 38.38 -28.57
C ILE A 270 9.30 39.70 -28.77
N ALA A 271 10.62 39.63 -28.88
CA ALA A 271 11.45 40.82 -29.12
C ALA A 271 11.16 41.46 -30.49
N GLU A 272 10.94 40.67 -31.54
CA GLU A 272 10.55 41.20 -32.86
C GLU A 272 9.13 41.81 -32.83
N LEU A 273 8.16 41.15 -32.18
CA LEU A 273 6.81 41.69 -32.00
C LEU A 273 6.83 43.04 -31.25
N ARG A 274 7.69 43.16 -30.25
CA ARG A 274 7.88 44.41 -29.50
C ARG A 274 8.34 45.54 -30.42
N LYS A 275 9.31 45.30 -31.30
CA LYS A 275 9.79 46.30 -32.27
C LYS A 275 8.68 46.77 -33.22
N ILE A 276 7.85 45.84 -33.72
CA ILE A 276 6.74 46.16 -34.62
C ILE A 276 5.71 47.05 -33.90
N LEU A 277 5.34 46.70 -32.67
CA LEU A 277 4.36 47.47 -31.88
C LEU A 277 4.86 48.86 -31.48
N GLU A 278 6.17 49.03 -31.33
CA GLU A 278 6.82 50.32 -31.09
C GLU A 278 6.71 51.24 -32.33
N ILE A 279 6.95 50.70 -33.52
CA ILE A 279 6.81 51.44 -34.80
C ILE A 279 5.35 51.87 -35.02
N GLU A 280 4.38 51.01 -34.71
CA GLU A 280 2.94 51.28 -34.87
C GLU A 280 2.36 52.17 -33.75
N GLY A 281 3.15 52.56 -32.75
CA GLY A 281 2.71 53.41 -31.63
C GLY A 281 1.71 52.74 -30.68
N LEU A 282 1.63 51.41 -30.68
CA LEU A 282 0.68 50.61 -29.89
C LEU A 282 1.31 49.94 -28.67
N LEU A 283 2.61 50.15 -28.45
CA LEU A 283 3.38 49.48 -27.40
C LEU A 283 2.82 49.72 -26.00
N ASP A 284 2.50 50.97 -25.63
CA ASP A 284 1.97 51.33 -24.31
C ASP A 284 0.62 50.66 -23.98
N LYS A 285 -0.17 50.36 -25.02
CA LYS A 285 -1.48 49.70 -24.87
C LYS A 285 -1.35 48.20 -24.56
N TYR A 286 -0.28 47.57 -25.02
CA TYR A 286 -0.08 46.10 -24.93
C TYR A 286 1.16 45.72 -24.09
N ALA A 287 1.82 46.67 -23.44
CA ALA A 287 3.02 46.43 -22.65
C ALA A 287 2.86 45.33 -21.58
N GLY A 288 1.68 45.26 -20.93
CA GLY A 288 1.36 44.25 -19.93
C GLY A 288 1.22 42.81 -20.45
N CYS A 289 1.21 42.59 -21.78
CA CYS A 289 1.18 41.25 -22.37
C CYS A 289 2.57 40.64 -22.56
N PHE A 290 3.65 41.41 -22.35
CA PHE A 290 5.03 40.99 -22.62
C PHE A 290 5.89 40.81 -21.37
N GLU A 291 5.36 41.06 -20.18
CA GLU A 291 6.08 40.83 -18.93
C GLU A 291 6.29 39.34 -18.70
N ARG A 292 7.56 38.93 -18.59
CA ARG A 292 7.96 37.57 -18.28
C ARG A 292 7.82 37.34 -16.78
N VAL A 293 7.34 36.16 -16.42
CA VAL A 293 7.31 35.70 -15.03
C VAL A 293 8.65 35.04 -14.73
N ASP A 294 9.37 35.60 -13.76
CA ASP A 294 10.68 35.13 -13.31
C ASP A 294 10.55 33.85 -12.44
N ASP A 295 11.56 32.97 -12.50
CA ASP A 295 11.65 31.71 -11.74
C ASP A 295 11.71 31.87 -10.21
N HIS A 296 11.57 33.08 -9.67
CA HIS A 296 11.64 33.37 -8.22
C HIS A 296 10.32 33.88 -7.63
N GLY A 297 9.18 33.70 -8.33
CA GLY A 297 7.86 33.77 -7.70
C GLY A 297 7.55 35.11 -7.03
N ASN A 298 8.14 36.22 -7.50
CA ASN A 298 7.84 37.54 -6.97
C ASN A 298 7.14 38.40 -8.03
N THR A 299 5.81 38.21 -8.04
CA THR A 299 4.73 39.11 -8.45
C THR A 299 4.80 39.80 -9.82
N SER A 300 4.13 39.19 -10.80
CA SER A 300 2.96 39.79 -11.48
C SER A 300 2.09 38.65 -12.01
N ALA A 301 0.97 38.40 -11.34
CA ALA A 301 0.05 37.31 -11.65
C ALA A 301 -0.62 37.54 -13.02
N GLY A 302 -0.02 37.00 -14.08
CA GLY A 302 -0.66 36.79 -15.38
C GLY A 302 -1.49 35.53 -15.32
N GLY A 303 -2.82 35.67 -15.21
CA GLY A 303 -3.74 34.53 -15.22
C GLY A 303 -5.16 34.81 -14.79
N TYR A 304 -5.52 36.03 -14.42
CA TYR A 304 -6.91 36.47 -14.36
C TYR A 304 -6.95 37.95 -14.74
N THR A 305 -7.81 38.32 -15.70
CA THR A 305 -8.41 39.65 -15.63
C THR A 305 -9.17 39.66 -14.30
N MET A 306 -8.54 40.15 -13.24
CA MET A 306 -9.29 40.53 -12.06
C MET A 306 -10.33 41.50 -12.57
N ASN A 307 -11.61 41.16 -12.46
CA ASN A 307 -12.67 42.11 -12.74
C ASN A 307 -12.28 43.34 -11.94
N ASP A 308 -11.97 44.42 -12.66
CA ASP A 308 -11.83 45.73 -12.09
C ASP A 308 -13.26 46.09 -11.66
N TYR A 309 -13.70 45.52 -10.53
CA TYR A 309 -14.76 46.10 -9.74
C TYR A 309 -14.14 47.40 -9.25
N SER A 310 -14.17 48.37 -10.15
CA SER A 310 -13.95 49.76 -9.89
C SER A 310 -15.06 50.29 -8.97
N GLY A 311 -15.71 49.49 -8.13
CA GLY A 311 -16.53 49.98 -7.04
C GLY A 311 -15.69 50.89 -6.16
N LEU A 312 -14.50 50.46 -5.72
CA LEU A 312 -13.65 51.26 -4.83
C LEU A 312 -12.94 52.43 -5.55
N ASN A 313 -12.50 52.24 -6.80
CA ASN A 313 -11.88 53.31 -7.60
C ASN A 313 -12.90 54.32 -8.13
N SER A 314 -14.10 53.88 -8.52
CA SER A 314 -15.23 54.76 -8.82
C SER A 314 -15.84 55.39 -7.57
N LEU A 315 -15.71 54.78 -6.39
CA LEU A 315 -16.08 55.36 -5.09
C LEU A 315 -15.03 56.38 -4.64
N ARG A 316 -13.73 56.12 -4.81
CA ARG A 316 -12.66 57.11 -4.60
C ARG A 316 -12.85 58.30 -5.53
N LYS A 317 -13.21 58.06 -6.80
CA LYS A 317 -13.53 59.11 -7.77
C LYS A 317 -14.77 59.90 -7.35
N ARG A 318 -15.85 59.23 -6.91
CA ARG A 318 -17.07 59.86 -6.35
C ARG A 318 -16.84 60.58 -5.02
N LEU A 319 -15.94 60.10 -4.16
CA LEU A 319 -15.57 60.74 -2.88
C LEU A 319 -14.64 61.95 -3.09
N ARG A 320 -13.86 61.95 -4.18
CA ARG A 320 -13.04 63.09 -4.60
C ARG A 320 -13.88 64.17 -5.27
N ASP A 321 -14.87 63.78 -6.08
CA ASP A 321 -15.79 64.68 -6.78
C ASP A 321 -17.03 65.08 -5.93
N GLY A 322 -17.32 64.34 -4.86
CA GLY A 322 -18.49 64.53 -3.97
C GLY A 322 -18.25 65.43 -2.76
N LYS A 323 -17.21 66.27 -2.77
CA LYS A 323 -16.96 67.29 -1.72
C LYS A 323 -17.88 68.50 -1.82
N ASN A 324 -19.08 68.32 -2.36
CA ASN A 324 -20.24 69.18 -2.16
C ASN A 324 -21.47 68.29 -1.97
N THR A 325 -22.31 68.67 -1.01
CA THR A 325 -23.58 68.06 -0.58
C THR A 325 -23.52 66.80 0.29
N ARG A 326 -23.38 67.08 1.60
CA ARG A 326 -24.15 66.60 2.76
C ARG A 326 -25.05 65.35 2.66
N ASN A 327 -24.86 64.56 3.73
CA ASN A 327 -25.85 63.92 4.61
C ASN A 327 -26.17 62.42 4.46
N GLU A 328 -25.80 61.74 5.56
CA GLU A 328 -26.59 60.78 6.36
C GLU A 328 -26.33 59.27 6.22
N ASN A 329 -25.73 58.76 7.31
CA ASN A 329 -26.12 57.61 8.16
C ASN A 329 -26.03 56.22 7.52
N ASP A 330 -25.07 55.39 7.96
CA ASP A 330 -25.18 54.42 9.07
C ASP A 330 -25.19 53.03 8.41
N ASN A 331 -24.62 51.92 8.88
CA ASN A 331 -23.83 51.53 10.05
C ASN A 331 -23.20 50.17 9.61
N GLN A 332 -21.88 50.00 9.71
CA GLN A 332 -21.20 49.25 10.77
C GLN A 332 -21.35 47.71 10.64
N SER A 333 -20.34 47.01 10.10
CA SER A 333 -19.32 46.15 10.78
C SER A 333 -19.85 44.74 11.11
N ASP A 334 -19.11 43.62 11.10
CA ASP A 334 -17.71 43.32 11.36
C ASP A 334 -17.47 41.83 10.94
N LYS A 335 -16.35 41.46 10.30
CA LYS A 335 -15.24 40.59 10.83
C LYS A 335 -15.63 39.13 11.20
N ILE A 336 -14.91 38.03 10.94
CA ILE A 336 -13.47 37.72 10.76
C ILE A 336 -13.33 36.25 10.29
N ALA A 337 -12.33 35.96 9.42
CA ALA A 337 -11.42 34.80 9.25
C ALA A 337 -11.90 33.33 9.49
N SER A 338 -11.33 32.23 8.97
CA SER A 338 -10.01 31.83 8.43
C SER A 338 -10.15 30.36 7.96
N TRP A 339 -9.85 30.02 6.70
CA TRP A 339 -8.79 29.07 6.26
C TRP A 339 -9.01 27.54 6.39
N ASN A 340 -8.63 26.86 5.29
CA ASN A 340 -8.18 25.46 5.09
C ASN A 340 -9.32 24.43 4.93
N GLY A 341 -9.31 23.50 3.97
CA GLY A 341 -8.29 23.05 3.02
C GLY A 341 -8.56 21.56 2.77
N ASN A 342 -8.57 21.15 1.49
CA ASN A 342 -8.49 19.78 0.96
C ASN A 342 -9.64 18.79 1.34
N GLY A 343 -10.24 18.01 0.44
CA GLY A 343 -9.80 17.55 -0.88
C GLY A 343 -9.35 16.09 -0.80
N SER A 344 -10.20 15.16 -1.24
CA SER A 344 -9.89 13.75 -1.56
C SER A 344 -11.01 13.21 -2.46
N THR A 345 -10.84 13.15 -3.78
CA THR A 345 -10.36 12.04 -4.63
C THR A 345 -11.29 10.83 -4.71
N ALA A 346 -11.84 10.62 -5.91
CA ALA A 346 -12.29 9.31 -6.38
C ALA A 346 -11.66 9.04 -7.75
N GLU A 347 -11.14 7.83 -7.88
CA GLU A 347 -10.35 7.27 -8.97
C GLU A 347 -11.22 6.97 -10.20
N VAL A 348 -10.68 7.15 -11.41
CA VAL A 348 -11.29 6.64 -12.65
C VAL A 348 -10.23 5.91 -13.45
N GLY A 349 -10.57 4.66 -13.77
CA GLY A 349 -9.76 3.72 -14.54
C GLY A 349 -9.57 4.14 -15.99
N SER A 350 -8.44 3.69 -16.50
CA SER A 350 -7.93 3.89 -17.85
C SER A 350 -8.71 3.06 -18.87
N ASP A 351 -9.23 3.68 -19.93
CA ASP A 351 -9.07 3.14 -21.28
C ASP A 351 -9.18 4.23 -22.36
N GLY A 352 -8.36 4.09 -23.40
CA GLY A 352 -8.04 5.17 -24.33
C GLY A 352 -9.04 5.36 -25.47
N ASN A 353 -9.61 6.57 -25.58
CA ASN A 353 -9.89 7.23 -26.87
C ASN A 353 -10.19 8.73 -26.62
N LYS A 354 -9.31 9.66 -27.04
CA LYS A 354 -9.38 11.08 -26.66
C LYS A 354 -10.52 11.89 -27.31
N ASN A 355 -11.39 11.27 -28.10
CA ASN A 355 -12.53 11.94 -28.75
C ASN A 355 -13.92 11.44 -28.31
N SER A 356 -14.03 10.45 -27.41
CA SER A 356 -15.34 9.83 -27.14
C SER A 356 -16.33 10.76 -26.45
N TYR A 357 -15.91 11.58 -25.49
CA TYR A 357 -16.85 12.42 -24.72
C TYR A 357 -17.51 13.52 -25.56
N ALA A 358 -16.76 14.14 -26.48
CA ALA A 358 -17.31 15.16 -27.36
C ALA A 358 -18.32 14.56 -28.35
N ASP A 359 -17.98 13.41 -28.95
CA ASP A 359 -18.88 12.68 -29.85
C ASP A 359 -20.11 12.14 -29.09
N ASP A 360 -19.94 11.62 -27.88
CA ASP A 360 -21.04 11.12 -27.03
C ASP A 360 -21.94 12.26 -26.54
N ALA A 361 -21.38 13.42 -26.22
CA ALA A 361 -22.17 14.60 -25.85
C ALA A 361 -22.97 15.14 -27.05
N ILE A 362 -22.36 15.21 -28.23
CA ILE A 362 -23.02 15.61 -29.49
C ILE A 362 -24.14 14.65 -29.86
N ASN A 363 -23.93 13.35 -29.66
CA ASN A 363 -24.92 12.31 -29.92
C ASN A 363 -26.01 12.21 -28.83
N GLY A 364 -25.94 13.02 -27.77
CA GLY A 364 -26.88 13.00 -26.64
C GLY A 364 -26.73 11.80 -25.69
N ASN A 365 -25.63 11.05 -25.80
CA ASN A 365 -25.32 9.88 -24.99
C ASN A 365 -24.54 10.23 -23.71
N ALA A 366 -23.92 11.40 -23.64
CA ALA A 366 -23.23 11.91 -22.45
C ALA A 366 -23.86 13.22 -21.93
N ALA A 367 -23.89 13.36 -20.61
CA ALA A 367 -24.38 14.57 -19.96
C ALA A 367 -23.38 15.71 -20.15
N LEU A 368 -23.89 16.91 -20.43
CA LEU A 368 -23.15 18.16 -20.52
C LEU A 368 -22.72 18.61 -19.12
N GLY A 369 -21.40 18.64 -18.91
CA GLY A 369 -20.81 19.11 -17.65
C GLY A 369 -21.05 18.17 -16.46
N ALA A 370 -20.84 18.71 -15.27
CA ALA A 370 -20.99 17.95 -14.03
C ALA A 370 -22.47 17.80 -13.63
N PRO A 371 -22.89 16.62 -13.13
CA PRO A 371 -24.23 16.42 -12.60
C PRO A 371 -24.48 17.31 -11.37
N ILE A 372 -25.67 17.90 -11.29
CA ILE A 372 -26.04 18.82 -10.20
C ILE A 372 -26.91 18.06 -9.19
N TYR A 373 -26.54 18.11 -7.91
CA TYR A 373 -27.19 17.38 -6.83
C TYR A 373 -28.09 18.29 -5.99
N PHE A 374 -29.27 17.77 -5.64
CA PHE A 374 -30.22 18.35 -4.69
C PHE A 374 -30.43 17.35 -3.56
N PHE A 375 -30.38 17.80 -2.31
CA PHE A 375 -30.44 16.91 -1.14
C PHE A 375 -31.75 17.08 -0.39
N PHE A 376 -32.28 15.98 0.12
CA PHE A 376 -33.61 15.92 0.73
C PHE A 376 -33.58 15.44 2.18
N GLU A 377 -34.53 15.95 2.96
CA GLU A 377 -34.75 15.51 4.33
C GLU A 377 -35.18 14.03 4.40
N LEU A 378 -35.09 13.44 5.60
CA LEU A 378 -35.38 12.03 5.78
C LEU A 378 -36.89 11.78 5.63
N GLY A 379 -37.27 10.84 4.75
CA GLY A 379 -38.65 10.41 4.56
C GLY A 379 -39.55 11.41 3.82
N THR A 380 -39.01 12.52 3.30
CA THR A 380 -39.77 13.56 2.60
C THR A 380 -39.17 13.89 1.23
N ASP A 381 -39.92 14.65 0.44
CA ASP A 381 -39.51 15.33 -0.79
C ASP A 381 -39.18 16.82 -0.57
N ASN A 382 -38.95 17.22 0.69
CA ASN A 382 -38.47 18.56 1.04
C ASN A 382 -36.94 18.65 0.92
N LEU A 383 -36.45 19.76 0.38
CA LEU A 383 -35.02 20.06 0.31
C LEU A 383 -34.43 20.31 1.70
N VAL A 384 -33.19 19.88 1.92
CA VAL A 384 -32.45 20.15 3.17
C VAL A 384 -32.17 21.65 3.32
N GLU A 385 -31.93 22.34 2.20
CA GLU A 385 -31.71 23.79 2.17
C GLU A 385 -32.48 24.40 0.99
N GLU A 386 -33.35 25.38 1.28
CA GLU A 386 -34.09 26.11 0.24
C GLU A 386 -33.18 26.93 -0.69
N SER A 387 -31.98 27.29 -0.22
CA SER A 387 -30.95 27.97 -1.01
C SER A 387 -30.55 27.19 -2.28
N GLN A 388 -30.76 25.86 -2.29
CA GLN A 388 -30.49 25.01 -3.45
C GLN A 388 -31.37 25.38 -4.65
N LEU A 389 -32.52 26.04 -4.44
CA LEU A 389 -33.42 26.50 -5.50
C LEU A 389 -32.76 27.49 -6.47
N VAL A 390 -31.73 28.23 -6.03
CA VAL A 390 -30.95 29.16 -6.89
C VAL A 390 -30.36 28.42 -8.10
N ASN A 391 -29.95 27.16 -7.91
CA ASN A 391 -29.41 26.35 -9.01
C ASN A 391 -30.49 26.03 -10.05
N ILE A 392 -31.76 25.92 -9.65
CA ILE A 392 -32.87 25.62 -10.57
C ILE A 392 -33.13 26.80 -11.51
N ASP A 393 -32.98 28.04 -11.04
CA ASP A 393 -33.11 29.24 -11.87
C ASP A 393 -32.07 29.25 -13.01
N GLU A 394 -30.82 28.94 -12.68
CA GLU A 394 -29.73 28.88 -13.66
C GLU A 394 -29.88 27.70 -14.64
N ILE A 395 -30.26 26.52 -14.13
CA ILE A 395 -30.54 25.34 -14.97
C ILE A 395 -31.66 25.67 -15.97
N ALA A 396 -32.76 26.26 -15.50
CA ALA A 396 -33.89 26.63 -16.36
C ALA A 396 -33.48 27.68 -17.40
N ARG A 397 -32.68 28.68 -17.02
CA ARG A 397 -32.17 29.71 -17.94
C ARG A 397 -31.31 29.11 -19.06
N ILE A 398 -30.39 28.21 -18.71
CA ILE A 398 -29.49 27.54 -19.67
C ILE A 398 -30.27 26.58 -20.56
N ALA A 399 -31.12 25.73 -19.97
CA ALA A 399 -31.92 24.76 -20.71
C ALA A 399 -32.84 25.43 -21.73
N LYS A 400 -33.44 26.58 -21.40
CA LYS A 400 -34.23 27.38 -22.33
C LYS A 400 -33.39 28.01 -23.43
N LYS A 401 -32.24 28.61 -23.09
CA LYS A 401 -31.39 29.33 -24.05
C LYS A 401 -30.85 28.41 -25.15
N TYR A 402 -30.54 27.15 -24.80
CA TYR A 402 -29.92 26.18 -25.70
C TYR A 402 -30.81 24.99 -26.05
N ASN A 403 -32.10 25.00 -25.65
CA ASN A 403 -33.07 23.93 -25.86
C ASN A 403 -32.56 22.54 -25.43
N LEU A 404 -32.02 22.45 -24.21
CA LEU A 404 -31.41 21.21 -23.70
C LEU A 404 -32.47 20.24 -23.16
N ARG A 405 -32.17 18.93 -23.25
CA ARG A 405 -32.90 17.86 -22.57
C ARG A 405 -32.40 17.72 -21.14
N ILE A 406 -33.29 17.50 -20.19
CA ILE A 406 -32.99 17.38 -18.76
C ILE A 406 -33.39 16.00 -18.28
N GLU A 407 -32.46 15.25 -17.69
CA GLU A 407 -32.75 14.03 -16.97
C GLU A 407 -32.64 14.26 -15.46
N ILE A 408 -33.69 13.88 -14.74
CA ILE A 408 -33.81 14.05 -13.30
C ILE A 408 -33.93 12.65 -12.68
N THR A 409 -32.91 12.24 -11.94
CA THR A 409 -32.89 10.94 -11.26
C THR A 409 -33.03 11.14 -9.75
N GLY A 410 -34.14 10.71 -9.16
CA GLY A 410 -34.36 10.77 -7.71
C GLY A 410 -33.96 9.46 -7.02
N ALA A 411 -33.36 9.57 -5.84
CA ALA A 411 -32.92 8.45 -5.02
C ALA A 411 -33.30 8.64 -3.54
N ALA A 412 -33.39 7.51 -2.84
CA ALA A 412 -33.64 7.43 -1.40
C ALA A 412 -32.51 6.66 -0.70
N ASP A 413 -32.43 6.76 0.62
CA ASP A 413 -31.43 6.04 1.39
C ASP A 413 -31.90 4.61 1.64
N LYS A 414 -31.13 3.62 1.15
CA LYS A 414 -31.46 2.19 1.22
C LYS A 414 -31.74 1.72 2.65
N ALA A 415 -31.04 2.28 3.64
CA ALA A 415 -31.16 1.88 5.04
C ALA A 415 -32.48 2.32 5.71
N THR A 416 -33.25 3.21 5.08
CA THR A 416 -34.35 3.95 5.76
C THR A 416 -35.76 3.50 5.38
N GLY A 417 -35.93 2.62 4.39
CA GLY A 417 -37.26 2.21 3.91
C GLY A 417 -37.24 0.93 3.08
N THR A 418 -38.43 0.38 2.78
CA THR A 418 -38.58 -0.77 1.87
C THR A 418 -38.37 -0.33 0.42
N GLU A 419 -38.10 -1.29 -0.47
CA GLU A 419 -37.84 -1.01 -1.90
C GLU A 419 -38.99 -0.23 -2.57
N MET A 420 -40.23 -0.60 -2.28
CA MET A 420 -41.43 0.08 -2.77
C MET A 420 -41.54 1.52 -2.26
N ILE A 421 -41.25 1.76 -0.97
CA ILE A 421 -41.28 3.09 -0.36
C ILE A 421 -40.17 3.96 -0.95
N ASN A 422 -38.95 3.42 -1.06
CA ASN A 422 -37.79 4.14 -1.58
C ASN A 422 -37.96 4.50 -3.07
N SER A 423 -38.57 3.61 -3.86
CA SER A 423 -38.88 3.86 -5.27
C SER A 423 -39.95 4.95 -5.43
N ASN A 424 -40.98 4.95 -4.58
CA ASN A 424 -41.98 6.02 -4.56
C ASN A 424 -41.35 7.36 -4.14
N LEU A 425 -40.53 7.37 -3.09
CA LEU A 425 -39.87 8.57 -2.59
C LEU A 425 -38.89 9.17 -3.62
N GLY A 426 -38.13 8.32 -4.32
CA GLY A 426 -37.29 8.75 -5.44
C GLY A 426 -38.12 9.38 -6.57
N SER A 427 -39.30 8.83 -6.87
CA SER A 427 -40.22 9.38 -7.89
C SER A 427 -40.79 10.74 -7.47
N GLN A 428 -41.18 10.89 -6.20
CA GLN A 428 -41.69 12.14 -5.64
C GLN A 428 -40.63 13.25 -5.68
N ARG A 429 -39.39 12.96 -5.28
CA ARG A 429 -38.27 13.93 -5.33
C ARG A 429 -37.92 14.37 -6.74
N ALA A 430 -37.90 13.43 -7.70
CA ALA A 430 -37.72 13.77 -9.10
C ALA A 430 -38.89 14.62 -9.64
N ALA A 431 -40.12 14.34 -9.21
CA ALA A 431 -41.30 15.12 -9.58
C ALA A 431 -41.28 16.54 -8.99
N PHE A 432 -40.79 16.71 -7.77
CA PHE A 432 -40.63 18.02 -7.13
C PHE A 432 -39.70 18.93 -7.95
N ILE A 433 -38.48 18.48 -8.26
CA ILE A 433 -37.52 19.26 -9.06
C ILE A 433 -38.07 19.51 -10.49
N ALA A 434 -38.74 18.53 -11.08
CA ALA A 434 -39.39 18.71 -12.38
C ALA A 434 -40.49 19.80 -12.31
N GLY A 435 -41.28 19.84 -11.23
CA GLY A 435 -42.27 20.89 -10.99
C GLY A 435 -41.63 22.27 -10.95
N CYS A 436 -40.56 22.44 -10.16
CA CYS A 436 -39.85 23.70 -10.07
C CYS A 436 -39.27 24.18 -11.42
N LEU A 437 -38.80 23.26 -12.27
CA LEU A 437 -38.31 23.57 -13.62
C LEU A 437 -39.45 23.93 -14.58
N LYS A 438 -40.61 23.27 -14.47
CA LYS A 438 -41.81 23.60 -15.27
C LYS A 438 -42.35 24.99 -14.95
N GLU A 439 -42.41 25.36 -13.67
CA GLU A 439 -42.80 26.70 -13.23
C GLU A 439 -41.89 27.80 -13.81
N ARG A 440 -40.60 27.47 -14.05
CA ARG A 440 -39.61 28.36 -14.66
C ARG A 440 -39.62 28.32 -16.19
N GLY A 441 -40.57 27.62 -16.80
CA GLY A 441 -40.85 27.61 -18.23
C GLY A 441 -40.06 26.58 -19.05
N VAL A 442 -39.55 25.51 -18.43
CA VAL A 442 -38.99 24.36 -19.17
C VAL A 442 -40.14 23.47 -19.67
N LEU A 443 -40.13 23.11 -20.96
CA LEU A 443 -41.16 22.25 -21.56
C LEU A 443 -41.10 20.83 -20.99
N GLU A 444 -42.27 20.25 -20.69
CA GLU A 444 -42.37 18.89 -20.12
C GLU A 444 -41.75 17.81 -21.03
N ASN A 445 -41.83 17.99 -22.35
CA ASN A 445 -41.22 17.09 -23.33
C ASN A 445 -39.68 17.05 -23.23
N ASN A 446 -39.06 18.07 -22.63
CA ASN A 446 -37.61 18.13 -22.44
C ASN A 446 -37.18 17.56 -21.08
N ILE A 447 -38.11 17.08 -20.24
CA ILE A 447 -37.81 16.58 -18.88
C ILE A 447 -38.10 15.08 -18.79
N LYS A 448 -37.06 14.30 -18.51
CA LYS A 448 -37.15 12.86 -18.23
C LYS A 448 -36.96 12.61 -16.73
N LYS A 449 -37.96 11.99 -16.09
CA LYS A 449 -37.93 11.63 -14.66
C LYS A 449 -37.60 10.15 -14.48
N ILE A 450 -36.66 9.83 -13.61
CA ILE A 450 -36.24 8.47 -13.29
C ILE A 450 -36.21 8.32 -11.76
N SER A 451 -36.73 7.21 -11.25
CA SER A 451 -36.52 6.83 -9.85
C SER A 451 -35.50 5.69 -9.79
N ARG A 452 -34.42 5.91 -9.03
CA ARG A 452 -33.38 4.91 -8.78
C ARG A 452 -33.66 4.05 -7.55
N GLY A 453 -34.67 4.42 -6.74
CA GLY A 453 -34.99 3.73 -5.49
C GLY A 453 -33.94 3.94 -4.39
N GLY A 454 -33.77 2.93 -3.55
CA GLY A 454 -32.84 2.99 -2.41
C GLY A 454 -31.38 2.78 -2.83
N ILE A 455 -30.54 3.80 -2.67
CA ILE A 455 -29.10 3.74 -2.95
C ILE A 455 -28.28 3.75 -1.66
N ASP A 456 -27.05 3.23 -1.75
CA ASP A 456 -26.04 3.26 -0.69
C ASP A 456 -24.67 3.64 -1.27
N ASP A 457 -24.69 4.63 -2.16
CA ASP A 457 -23.54 5.00 -3.00
C ASP A 457 -22.63 6.03 -2.29
N TYR A 458 -23.14 6.74 -1.27
CA TYR A 458 -22.48 7.90 -0.66
C TYR A 458 -22.42 7.83 0.88
N THR A 459 -21.29 8.26 1.43
CA THR A 459 -21.08 8.45 2.88
C THR A 459 -20.83 9.94 3.16
N PRO A 460 -21.53 10.58 4.12
CA PRO A 460 -22.50 10.00 5.07
C PRO A 460 -23.82 9.61 4.40
N GLY A 461 -24.54 8.61 4.94
CA GLY A 461 -25.78 8.07 4.33
C GLY A 461 -26.89 9.12 4.09
N LYS A 462 -26.80 10.30 4.73
CA LYS A 462 -27.63 11.47 4.39
C LYS A 462 -27.51 11.90 2.93
N ALA A 463 -26.35 11.71 2.30
CA ALA A 463 -26.09 12.04 0.91
C ALA A 463 -26.80 11.12 -0.09
N ASN A 464 -27.25 9.93 0.33
CA ASN A 464 -28.03 9.01 -0.50
C ASN A 464 -29.46 9.52 -0.79
N ARG A 465 -29.93 10.50 -0.01
CA ARG A 465 -31.22 11.16 -0.20
C ARG A 465 -31.08 12.34 -1.16
N ASN A 466 -30.91 12.04 -2.44
CA ASN A 466 -30.63 13.07 -3.44
C ASN A 466 -31.48 12.96 -4.71
N THR A 467 -31.51 14.06 -5.46
CA THR A 467 -31.92 14.09 -6.86
C THR A 467 -30.75 14.61 -7.68
N ILE A 468 -30.48 13.97 -8.81
CA ILE A 468 -29.41 14.32 -9.74
C ILE A 468 -30.03 14.88 -11.01
N VAL A 469 -29.61 16.08 -11.40
CA VAL A 469 -30.00 16.74 -12.64
C VAL A 469 -28.84 16.69 -13.63
N ARG A 470 -29.11 16.14 -14.82
CA ARG A 470 -28.16 16.04 -15.93
C ARG A 470 -28.74 16.74 -17.16
N LEU A 471 -27.89 17.47 -17.88
CA LEU A 471 -28.26 18.18 -19.10
C LEU A 471 -27.73 17.43 -20.32
N PHE A 472 -28.48 17.39 -21.41
CA PHE A 472 -28.10 16.73 -22.66
C PHE A 472 -28.43 17.65 -23.83
N LEU A 473 -27.69 17.50 -24.93
CA LEU A 473 -28.06 18.15 -26.19
C LEU A 473 -29.41 17.59 -26.70
N PRO A 474 -30.19 18.40 -27.45
CA PRO A 474 -31.51 18.03 -27.95
C PRO A 474 -31.57 16.75 -28.77
#